data_AF-A0A291GUI6-F1
#
_entry.id   AF-A0A291GUI6-F1
#
_cell.length_a   1.000
_cell.length_b   1.000
_cell.length_c   1.000
_cell.angle_alpha   90.00
_cell.angle_beta   90.00
_cell.angle_gamma   90.00
#
_symmetry.space_group_name_H-M   'P 1'
#
loop_
_entity.id
_entity.type
_entity.pdbx_description
1 polymer ?
#
loop_
_entity_poly.entity_id
_entity_poly.type
_entity_poly.pdbx_seq_one_letter_code
_entity_poly.pdbx_strand_id
1 'polypeptide(L)'
;MTDSPRSATLLTGAFAALGALAVLACAVLAALQIQVLNPLATVPGSSLREIHAAVGQTADTMGWGLMIAALLPGPLSAGAAAIAAARGRLRGSVVVLIMLGLLVGASPVYLVASFPAGMTLADTFGVGGADHAPWGNVLHALSLLAVVALAVVAVVQVVRAGRAPTPSPV
;
A
#
# COMPACT_ATOMS: atom_id res chain seq x y z
N MET A 1 -22.06 -27.58 -18.92
CA MET A 1 -21.14 -27.03 -17.89
C MET A 1 -21.27 -25.51 -17.95
N THR A 2 -22.26 -24.98 -17.25
CA THR A 2 -22.67 -23.57 -17.34
C THR A 2 -22.02 -22.78 -16.22
N ASP A 3 -20.91 -22.10 -16.49
CA ASP A 3 -20.46 -21.02 -15.62
C ASP A 3 -21.47 -19.87 -15.74
N SER A 4 -22.35 -19.77 -14.73
CA SER A 4 -23.36 -18.73 -14.65
C SER A 4 -22.67 -17.35 -14.48
N PRO A 5 -23.12 -16.28 -15.15
CA PRO A 5 -22.55 -14.93 -15.04
C PRO A 5 -22.49 -14.37 -13.60
N ARG A 6 -23.26 -14.96 -12.66
CA ARG A 6 -23.19 -14.64 -11.23
C ARG A 6 -21.88 -15.11 -10.57
N SER A 7 -21.37 -16.29 -10.93
CA SER A 7 -20.14 -16.85 -10.34
C SER A 7 -18.89 -16.03 -10.69
N ALA A 8 -18.79 -15.56 -11.93
CA ALA A 8 -17.69 -14.70 -12.38
C ALA A 8 -17.70 -13.32 -11.69
N THR A 9 -18.90 -12.78 -11.42
CA THR A 9 -19.07 -11.51 -10.70
C THR A 9 -18.69 -11.64 -9.22
N LEU A 10 -19.03 -12.77 -8.57
CA LEU A 10 -18.67 -13.05 -7.18
C LEU A 10 -17.15 -13.22 -7.00
N LEU A 11 -16.49 -13.96 -7.89
CA LEU A 11 -15.03 -14.12 -7.89
C LEU A 11 -14.32 -12.77 -8.08
N THR A 12 -14.77 -11.96 -9.03
CA THR A 12 -14.22 -10.62 -9.27
C THR A 12 -14.38 -9.72 -8.05
N GLY A 13 -15.54 -9.76 -7.38
CA GLY A 13 -15.79 -9.03 -6.14
C GLY A 13 -14.88 -9.48 -4.99
N ALA A 14 -14.67 -10.79 -4.83
CA ALA A 14 -13.79 -11.33 -3.80
C ALA A 14 -12.32 -10.90 -4.02
N PHE A 15 -11.80 -10.97 -5.26
CA PHE A 15 -10.45 -10.48 -5.57
C PHE A 15 -10.31 -8.97 -5.35
N ALA A 16 -11.34 -8.19 -5.68
CA ALA A 16 -11.35 -6.76 -5.43
C ALA A 16 -11.30 -6.44 -3.93
N ALA A 17 -12.06 -7.17 -3.12
CA ALA A 17 -12.06 -7.03 -1.66
C ALA A 17 -10.70 -7.41 -1.06
N LEU A 18 -10.11 -8.54 -1.50
CA LEU A 18 -8.79 -8.97 -1.04
C LEU A 18 -7.69 -7.95 -1.40
N GLY A 19 -7.72 -7.41 -2.61
CA GLY A 19 -6.80 -6.35 -3.03
C GLY A 19 -6.94 -5.10 -2.17
N ALA A 20 -8.18 -4.67 -1.90
CA ALA A 20 -8.43 -3.51 -1.05
C ALA A 20 -7.97 -3.72 0.41
N LEU A 21 -8.21 -4.93 0.96
CA LEU A 21 -7.71 -5.31 2.28
C LEU A 21 -6.19 -5.32 2.34
N ALA A 22 -5.51 -5.79 1.29
CA ALA A 22 -4.05 -5.78 1.22
C ALA A 22 -3.49 -4.34 1.21
N VAL A 23 -4.09 -3.44 0.44
CA VAL A 23 -3.70 -2.02 0.41
C VAL A 23 -3.92 -1.36 1.78
N LEU A 24 -5.07 -1.61 2.41
CA LEU A 24 -5.36 -1.12 3.76
C LEU A 24 -4.36 -1.66 4.78
N ALA A 25 -4.06 -2.96 4.74
CA ALA A 25 -3.10 -3.59 5.64
C ALA A 25 -1.70 -2.98 5.48
N CYS A 26 -1.27 -2.69 4.25
CA CYS A 26 0.01 -2.00 4.00
C CYS A 26 0.01 -0.59 4.62
N ALA A 27 -1.07 0.18 4.45
CA ALA A 27 -1.17 1.53 5.02
C ALA A 27 -1.18 1.51 6.56
N VAL A 28 -1.89 0.55 7.17
CA VAL A 28 -1.91 0.36 8.63
C VAL A 28 -0.53 -0.06 9.14
N LEU A 29 0.11 -1.02 8.47
CA LEU A 29 1.46 -1.46 8.83
C LEU A 29 2.46 -0.29 8.73
N ALA A 30 2.38 0.51 7.67
CA ALA A 30 3.19 1.72 7.51
C ALA A 30 2.98 2.71 8.67
N ALA A 31 1.73 3.00 9.04
CA ALA A 31 1.44 3.89 10.16
C ALA A 31 1.96 3.34 11.50
N LEU A 32 1.77 2.04 11.76
CA LEU A 32 2.30 1.37 12.94
C LEU A 32 3.83 1.38 12.97
N GLN A 33 4.46 1.17 11.82
CA GLN A 33 5.90 1.22 11.70
C GLN A 33 6.42 2.63 12.03
N ILE A 34 5.82 3.67 11.47
CA ILE A 34 6.23 5.08 11.68
C ILE A 34 6.03 5.52 13.13
N GLN A 35 4.88 5.20 13.74
CA GLN A 35 4.46 5.79 15.02
C GLN A 35 4.62 4.87 16.23
N VAL A 36 4.96 3.59 16.02
CA VAL A 36 5.01 2.60 17.12
C VAL A 36 6.27 1.75 17.04
N LEU A 37 6.40 0.95 15.99
CA LEU A 37 7.44 -0.08 15.93
C LEU A 37 8.83 0.55 15.77
N ASN A 38 8.96 1.54 14.89
CA ASN A 38 10.23 2.22 14.68
C ASN A 38 10.65 3.04 15.91
N PRO A 39 9.80 3.90 16.51
CA PRO A 39 10.14 4.60 17.76
C PRO A 39 10.62 3.67 18.89
N LEU A 40 9.92 2.55 19.12
CA LEU A 40 10.30 1.57 20.15
C LEU A 40 11.62 0.88 19.86
N ALA A 41 11.94 0.64 18.58
CA ALA A 41 13.22 0.08 18.18
C ALA A 41 14.37 1.11 18.24
N THR A 42 14.05 2.38 17.99
CA THR A 42 15.00 3.49 18.02
C THR A 42 15.46 3.82 19.44
N VAL A 43 14.57 3.74 20.44
CA VAL A 43 14.89 4.03 21.85
C VAL A 43 14.57 2.81 22.74
N PRO A 44 15.44 1.78 22.75
CA PRO A 44 15.22 0.58 23.54
C PRO A 44 15.12 0.89 25.03
N GLY A 45 14.11 0.32 25.70
CA GLY A 45 13.90 0.48 27.14
C GLY A 45 12.99 1.64 27.53
N SER A 46 12.66 2.55 26.61
CA SER A 46 11.64 3.58 26.82
C SER A 46 10.25 3.09 26.41
N SER A 47 9.22 3.60 27.09
CA SER A 47 7.83 3.40 26.67
C SER A 47 7.45 4.33 25.53
N LEU A 48 6.47 3.93 24.71
CA LEU A 48 5.98 4.78 23.61
C LEU A 48 5.45 6.15 24.09
N ARG A 49 4.86 6.18 25.29
CA ARG A 49 4.37 7.43 25.89
C ARG A 49 5.53 8.38 26.21
N GLU A 50 6.61 7.86 26.79
CA GLU A 50 7.80 8.68 27.10
C GLU A 50 8.44 9.21 25.82
N ILE A 51 8.53 8.38 24.78
CA ILE A 51 9.09 8.80 23.49
C ILE A 51 8.25 9.92 22.88
N HIS A 52 6.93 9.76 22.79
CA HIS A 52 6.05 10.81 22.26
C HIS A 52 6.00 12.06 23.15
N ALA A 53 6.15 11.92 24.48
CA ALA A 53 6.22 13.07 25.39
C ALA A 53 7.53 13.84 25.25
N ALA A 54 8.66 13.16 25.01
CA ALA A 54 9.94 13.79 24.74
C ALA A 54 9.89 14.56 23.41
N VAL A 55 9.33 13.95 22.36
CA VAL A 55 9.12 14.62 21.07
C VAL A 55 8.15 15.79 21.19
N GLY A 56 7.06 15.65 21.95
CA GLY A 56 6.07 16.71 22.15
C GLY A 56 6.56 17.94 22.92
N GLN A 57 7.78 17.90 23.48
CA GLN A 57 8.45 19.08 24.02
C GLN A 57 9.16 19.91 22.93
N THR A 58 9.28 19.36 21.72
CA THR A 58 9.75 20.07 20.53
C THR A 58 8.58 20.67 19.75
N ALA A 59 8.85 21.61 18.84
CA ALA A 59 7.81 22.18 17.96
C ALA A 59 7.32 21.20 16.88
N ASP A 60 7.89 19.99 16.82
CA ASP A 60 7.72 19.06 15.73
C ASP A 60 6.64 18.00 16.03
N THR A 61 5.96 17.52 14.99
CA THR A 61 4.71 16.75 15.13
C THR A 61 4.86 15.27 14.76
N MET A 62 6.07 14.71 14.79
CA MET A 62 6.33 13.33 14.33
C MET A 62 5.75 13.05 12.92
N GLY A 63 5.62 14.09 12.08
CA GLY A 63 5.08 13.97 10.74
C GLY A 63 3.62 13.54 10.60
N TRP A 64 2.77 13.62 11.65
CA TRP A 64 1.38 13.14 11.60
C TRP A 64 0.60 13.61 10.36
N GLY A 65 0.73 14.90 10.01
CA GLY A 65 0.04 15.49 8.86
C GLY A 65 0.46 14.86 7.53
N LEU A 66 1.78 14.75 7.28
CA LEU A 66 2.30 14.15 6.06
C LEU A 66 1.96 12.65 6.00
N MET A 67 2.11 11.95 7.12
CA MET A 67 1.78 10.53 7.19
C MET A 67 0.32 10.26 6.81
N ILE A 68 -0.63 11.01 7.37
CA ILE A 68 -2.05 10.87 7.04
C ILE A 68 -2.29 11.23 5.56
N ALA A 69 -1.76 12.36 5.10
CA ALA A 69 -1.93 12.82 3.73
C ALA A 69 -1.37 11.82 2.70
N ALA A 70 -0.26 11.16 3.01
CA ALA A 70 0.41 10.20 2.14
C ALA A 70 -0.25 8.81 2.17
N LEU A 71 -0.63 8.30 3.35
CA LEU A 71 -1.14 6.94 3.50
C LEU A 71 -2.64 6.79 3.23
N LEU A 72 -3.44 7.83 3.45
CA LEU A 72 -4.90 7.76 3.32
C LEU A 72 -5.43 7.59 1.88
N PRO A 73 -4.84 8.22 0.84
CA PRO A 73 -5.35 8.11 -0.53
C PRO A 73 -5.42 6.66 -1.05
N GLY A 74 -4.41 5.83 -0.74
CA GLY A 74 -4.34 4.46 -1.24
C GLY A 74 -5.55 3.59 -0.85
N PRO A 75 -5.84 3.41 0.45
CA PRO A 75 -7.01 2.67 0.90
C PRO A 75 -8.35 3.25 0.41
N LEU A 76 -8.47 4.58 0.30
CA LEU A 76 -9.68 5.21 -0.24
C LEU A 76 -9.88 4.87 -1.72
N SER A 77 -8.82 4.97 -2.54
CA SER A 77 -8.86 4.59 -3.95
C SER A 77 -9.16 3.10 -4.12
N ALA A 78 -8.56 2.24 -3.30
CA ALA A 78 -8.81 0.81 -3.32
C ALA A 78 -10.27 0.48 -2.96
N GLY A 79 -10.79 1.08 -1.89
CA GLY A 79 -12.20 0.92 -1.49
C GLY A 79 -13.17 1.38 -2.59
N ALA A 80 -12.91 2.55 -3.20
CA ALA A 80 -13.71 3.05 -4.30
C ALA A 80 -13.70 2.12 -5.52
N ALA A 81 -12.53 1.58 -5.90
CA ALA A 81 -12.40 0.63 -6.99
C ALA A 81 -13.11 -0.70 -6.70
N ALA A 82 -13.02 -1.20 -5.47
CA ALA A 82 -13.71 -2.43 -5.05
C ALA A 82 -15.24 -2.26 -5.06
N ILE A 83 -15.75 -1.12 -4.57
CA ILE A 83 -17.18 -0.79 -4.62
C ILE A 83 -17.64 -0.67 -6.08
N ALA A 84 -16.85 -0.01 -6.94
CA ALA A 84 -17.19 0.12 -8.36
C ALA A 84 -17.20 -1.25 -9.06
N ALA A 85 -16.27 -2.15 -8.73
CA ALA A 85 -16.24 -3.52 -9.22
C ALA A 85 -17.49 -4.33 -8.78
N ALA A 86 -17.84 -4.25 -7.49
CA ALA A 86 -19.03 -4.91 -6.94
C ALA A 86 -20.33 -4.41 -7.59
N ARG A 87 -20.36 -3.15 -8.03
CA ARG A 87 -21.46 -2.54 -8.79
C ARG A 87 -21.41 -2.82 -10.30
N GLY A 88 -20.48 -3.64 -10.77
CA GLY A 88 -20.31 -3.95 -12.20
C GLY A 88 -19.83 -2.78 -13.06
N ARG A 89 -19.29 -1.71 -12.45
CA ARG A 89 -18.83 -0.49 -13.15
C ARG A 89 -17.39 -0.56 -13.63
N LEU A 90 -16.60 -1.51 -13.11
CA LEU A 90 -15.22 -1.72 -13.52
C LEU A 90 -15.02 -3.17 -13.97
N ARG A 91 -14.24 -3.34 -15.04
CA ARG A 91 -13.79 -4.67 -15.49
C ARG A 91 -12.78 -5.21 -14.48
N GLY A 92 -12.80 -6.51 -14.21
CA GLY A 92 -11.89 -7.14 -13.25
C GLY A 92 -10.40 -6.88 -13.56
N SER A 93 -10.02 -6.83 -14.84
CA SER A 93 -8.65 -6.49 -15.24
C SER A 93 -8.22 -5.09 -14.80
N VAL A 94 -9.11 -4.10 -14.89
CA VAL A 94 -8.85 -2.72 -14.46
C VAL A 94 -8.69 -2.68 -12.93
N VAL A 95 -9.52 -3.42 -12.20
CA VAL A 95 -9.44 -3.50 -10.73
C VAL A 95 -8.10 -4.10 -10.30
N VAL A 96 -7.66 -5.19 -10.94
CA VAL A 96 -6.34 -5.80 -10.66
C VAL A 96 -5.21 -4.81 -10.91
N LEU A 97 -5.24 -4.08 -12.03
CA LEU A 97 -4.22 -3.06 -12.33
C LEU A 97 -4.20 -1.93 -11.30
N ILE A 98 -5.37 -1.45 -10.85
CA ILE A 98 -5.47 -0.44 -9.79
C ILE A 98 -4.86 -0.97 -8.49
N MET A 99 -5.25 -2.16 -8.03
CA MET A 99 -4.76 -2.72 -6.77
C MET A 99 -3.25 -2.96 -6.80
N LEU A 100 -2.73 -3.51 -7.90
CA LEU A 100 -1.29 -3.70 -8.08
C LEU A 100 -0.56 -2.36 -8.13
N GLY A 101 -1.07 -1.36 -8.84
CA GLY A 101 -0.48 -0.02 -8.88
C GLY A 101 -0.42 0.64 -7.50
N LEU A 102 -1.46 0.49 -6.69
CA LEU A 102 -1.48 0.99 -5.31
C LEU A 102 -0.45 0.27 -4.43
N LEU A 103 -0.32 -1.06 -4.57
CA LEU A 103 0.69 -1.83 -3.84
C LEU A 103 2.13 -1.51 -4.29
N VAL A 104 2.36 -1.24 -5.57
CA VAL A 104 3.64 -0.71 -6.07
C VAL A 104 4.00 0.58 -5.33
N GLY A 105 3.02 1.46 -5.12
CA GLY A 105 3.21 2.71 -4.39
C GLY A 105 3.53 2.56 -2.89
N ALA A 106 3.29 1.39 -2.27
CA ALA A 106 3.41 1.21 -0.82
C ALA A 106 4.81 1.58 -0.28
N SER A 107 5.87 1.13 -0.96
CA SER A 107 7.26 1.41 -0.59
C SER A 107 7.65 2.90 -0.69
N PRO A 108 7.51 3.57 -1.87
CA PRO A 108 7.89 4.98 -1.98
C PRO A 108 7.02 5.90 -1.11
N VAL A 109 5.72 5.61 -0.99
CA VAL A 109 4.82 6.38 -0.11
C VAL A 109 5.25 6.24 1.35
N TYR A 110 5.60 5.02 1.79
CA TYR A 110 6.12 4.78 3.13
C TYR A 110 7.41 5.56 3.41
N LEU A 111 8.38 5.57 2.48
CA LEU A 111 9.64 6.31 2.65
C LEU A 111 9.40 7.81 2.81
N VAL A 112 8.51 8.40 2.02
CA VAL A 112 8.15 9.82 2.14
C VAL A 112 7.41 10.10 3.45
N ALA A 113 6.46 9.23 3.83
CA ALA A 113 5.64 9.39 5.02
C ALA A 113 6.44 9.23 6.33
N SER A 114 7.44 8.35 6.34
CA SER A 114 8.28 8.05 7.52
C SER A 114 9.36 9.09 7.76
N PHE A 115 9.76 9.83 6.73
CA PHE A 115 10.91 10.73 6.79
C PHE A 115 10.85 11.75 7.92
N PRO A 116 9.75 12.50 8.15
CA PRO A 116 9.71 13.47 9.24
C PRO A 116 9.82 12.80 10.61
N ALA A 117 9.15 11.66 10.84
CA ALA A 117 9.23 10.95 12.10
C ALA A 117 10.66 10.46 12.39
N GLY A 118 11.36 9.94 11.36
CA GLY A 118 12.76 9.55 11.46
C GLY A 118 13.67 10.73 11.85
N MET A 119 13.50 11.87 11.20
CA MET A 119 14.25 13.10 11.53
C MET A 119 13.95 13.61 12.93
N THR A 120 12.68 13.69 13.33
CA THR A 120 12.30 14.13 14.67
C THR A 120 12.90 13.22 15.76
N LEU A 121 12.90 11.90 15.55
CA LEU A 121 13.57 10.95 16.45
C LEU A 121 15.08 11.14 16.49
N ALA A 122 15.71 11.33 15.32
CA ALA A 122 17.15 11.59 15.21
C ALA A 122 17.55 12.84 16.00
N ASP A 123 16.81 13.93 15.83
CA ASP A 123 17.08 15.21 16.49
C ASP A 123 16.81 15.15 18.00
N THR A 124 15.78 14.41 18.42
CA THR A 124 15.39 14.30 19.84
C THR A 124 16.36 13.41 20.63
N PHE A 125 16.82 12.30 20.04
CA PHE A 125 17.59 11.28 20.77
C PHE A 125 19.04 11.14 20.31
N GLY A 126 19.49 11.92 19.31
CA GLY A 126 20.87 11.86 18.78
C GLY A 126 21.18 10.56 18.04
N VAL A 127 20.18 9.98 17.38
CA VAL A 127 20.23 8.67 16.68
C VAL A 127 20.17 8.85 15.16
N GLY A 128 20.33 7.77 14.40
CA GLY A 128 20.10 7.81 12.96
C GLY A 128 18.62 8.04 12.60
N GLY A 129 18.35 8.74 11.50
CA GLY A 129 16.96 8.96 11.02
C GLY A 129 16.36 7.80 10.23
N ALA A 130 17.13 6.73 10.01
CA ALA A 130 16.68 5.55 9.27
C ALA A 130 15.82 4.61 10.12
N ASP A 131 15.16 3.66 9.47
CA ASP A 131 14.43 2.60 10.15
C ASP A 131 15.36 1.73 11.00
N HIS A 132 15.00 1.60 12.28
CA HIS A 132 15.59 0.67 13.24
C HIS A 132 14.77 -0.62 13.32
N ALA A 133 13.45 -0.53 13.13
CA ALA A 133 12.57 -1.70 13.12
C ALA A 133 12.55 -2.39 11.73
N PRO A 134 12.63 -3.73 11.64
CA PRO A 134 12.78 -4.44 10.37
C PRO A 134 11.50 -4.50 9.53
N TRP A 135 10.34 -4.13 10.07
CA TRP A 135 9.04 -4.34 9.41
C TRP A 135 8.82 -3.45 8.19
N GLY A 136 9.57 -2.34 8.05
CA GLY A 136 9.63 -1.58 6.79
C GLY A 136 10.03 -2.45 5.58
N ASN A 137 10.89 -3.45 5.80
CA ASN A 137 11.30 -4.40 4.75
C ASN A 137 10.13 -5.21 4.18
N VAL A 138 9.09 -5.47 4.98
CA VAL A 138 7.88 -6.16 4.50
C VAL A 138 7.15 -5.31 3.47
N LEU A 139 7.03 -4.00 3.70
CA LEU A 139 6.41 -3.07 2.75
C LEU A 139 7.23 -2.97 1.45
N HIS A 140 8.56 -2.92 1.57
CA HIS A 140 9.46 -2.94 0.41
C HIS A 140 9.32 -4.23 -0.40
N ALA A 141 9.27 -5.39 0.27
CA ALA A 141 9.10 -6.68 -0.39
C ALA A 141 7.74 -6.80 -1.08
N LEU A 142 6.65 -6.37 -0.43
CA LEU A 142 5.30 -6.39 -1.01
C LEU A 142 5.18 -5.47 -2.23
N SER A 143 5.74 -4.27 -2.15
CA SER A 143 5.81 -3.34 -3.28
C SER A 143 6.60 -3.94 -4.44
N LEU A 144 7.76 -4.55 -4.17
CA LEU A 144 8.56 -5.22 -5.21
C LEU A 144 7.80 -6.38 -5.86
N LEU A 145 7.14 -7.22 -5.07
CA LEU A 145 6.30 -8.30 -5.58
C LEU A 145 5.15 -7.75 -6.44
N ALA A 146 4.56 -6.63 -6.05
CA ALA A 146 3.53 -5.95 -6.83
C ALA A 146 4.07 -5.40 -8.16
N VAL A 147 5.30 -4.87 -8.18
CA VAL A 147 5.97 -4.45 -9.43
C VAL A 147 6.11 -5.63 -10.39
N VAL A 148 6.61 -6.76 -9.88
CA VAL A 148 6.78 -7.98 -10.69
C VAL A 148 5.43 -8.48 -11.19
N ALA A 149 4.42 -8.56 -10.32
CA ALA A 149 3.08 -9.00 -10.69
C ALA A 149 2.44 -8.06 -11.74
N LEU A 150 2.59 -6.75 -11.58
CA LEU A 150 2.09 -5.76 -12.54
C LEU A 150 2.75 -5.91 -13.91
N ALA A 151 4.07 -6.09 -13.94
CA ALA A 151 4.82 -6.34 -15.18
C ALA A 151 4.35 -7.63 -15.87
N VAL A 152 4.17 -8.73 -15.12
CA VAL A 152 3.66 -9.99 -15.66
C VAL A 152 2.24 -9.82 -16.23
N VAL A 153 1.34 -9.16 -15.49
CA VAL A 153 -0.03 -8.90 -15.96
C VAL A 153 -0.03 -8.07 -17.24
N ALA A 154 0.78 -7.01 -17.32
CA ALA A 154 0.90 -6.18 -18.50
C ALA A 154 1.38 -6.98 -19.72
N VAL A 155 2.45 -7.76 -19.56
CA VAL A 155 2.99 -8.62 -20.64
C VAL A 155 1.95 -9.64 -21.11
N VAL A 156 1.27 -10.32 -20.19
CA VAL A 156 0.23 -11.31 -20.53
C VAL A 156 -0.93 -10.67 -21.30
N GLN A 157 -1.35 -9.45 -20.94
CA GLN A 157 -2.42 -8.75 -21.65
C GLN A 157 -2.00 -8.37 -23.08
N VAL A 158 -0.78 -7.85 -23.27
CA VAL A 158 -0.23 -7.52 -24.60
C VAL A 158 -0.14 -8.76 -25.48
N VAL A 159 0.40 -9.86 -24.94
CA VAL A 159 0.56 -11.13 -25.65
C VAL A 159 -0.79 -11.74 -26.05
N ARG A 160 -1.82 -11.60 -25.21
CA ARG A 160 -3.18 -12.06 -25.53
C ARG A 160 -3.85 -11.19 -26.59
N ALA A 161 -3.64 -9.88 -26.56
CA ALA A 161 -4.19 -8.96 -27.55
C ALA A 161 -3.64 -9.23 -28.96
N GLY A 162 -2.35 -9.55 -29.08
CA GLY A 162 -1.71 -9.89 -30.36
C GLY A 162 -2.13 -11.24 -30.97
N ARG A 163 -2.84 -12.10 -30.22
CA ARG A 163 -3.33 -13.41 -30.69
C ARG A 163 -4.80 -13.41 -31.10
N ALA A 164 -5.49 -12.27 -31.04
CA ALA A 164 -6.87 -12.17 -31.48
C ALA A 164 -6.95 -12.33 -33.01
N PRO A 165 -7.78 -13.26 -33.55
CA PRO A 165 -7.93 -13.45 -34.99
C PRO A 165 -8.39 -12.16 -35.69
N THR A 166 -7.75 -11.81 -36.80
CA THR A 166 -8.20 -10.72 -37.68
C THR A 166 -9.60 -11.06 -38.21
N PRO A 167 -10.60 -10.16 -38.08
CA PRO A 167 -11.90 -10.36 -38.73
C PRO A 167 -11.69 -10.52 -40.24
N SER A 168 -12.23 -11.58 -40.84
CA SER A 168 -12.23 -11.75 -42.30
C SER A 168 -12.91 -10.55 -42.93
N PRO A 169 -12.29 -9.86 -43.91
CA PRO A 169 -13.02 -8.91 -44.74
C PRO A 169 -14.08 -9.70 -45.51
N VAL A 170 -15.32 -9.23 -45.46
CA VAL A 170 -16.45 -9.68 -46.30
C VAL A 170 -16.60 -8.68 -47.43
#